data_AF-C4V7H8-F1
#
_entry.id   AF-C4V7H8-F1
#
_cell.length_a   1.000
_cell.length_b   1.000
_cell.length_c   1.000
_cell.angle_alpha   90.00
_cell.angle_beta   90.00
_cell.angle_gamma   90.00
#
_symmetry.space_group_name_H-M   'P 1'
#
loop_
_entity.id
_entity.type
_entity.pdbx_description
1 polymer ?
#
loop_
_entity_poly.entity_id
_entity_poly.type
_entity_poly.pdbx_seq_one_letter_code
_entity_poly.pdbx_strand_id
1 'polypeptide(L)'
;MQSFLDMDVRLLLPIITLGNVLNTLFNLQLQGIEPKIEKLLVPAVIGSFGGPLIGNLIYKQFVFSTDLLIIFFMSLLVFPIVCKSAYIKKFVKIFPMIGTSLFYVGLKNNKQDLTSIIAYLVISDVFSKLFFKILTNKNIDYDIEDVKQLSINIAIICVFKYFEITDLIAFIIVFCNALRPQIKFNNKIIKKNKAKFKNIKDVPLTYSPDKKKRPVRRTSIVSLA
;
A
#
# COMPACT_ATOMS: atom_id res chain seq x y z
N MET A 1 12.87 33.07 2.78
CA MET A 1 11.69 32.53 2.08
C MET A 1 11.24 31.30 2.86
N GLN A 2 10.30 31.46 3.79
CA GLN A 2 9.78 30.37 4.63
C GLN A 2 9.10 29.34 3.73
N SER A 3 9.52 28.08 3.82
CA SER A 3 8.96 27.02 3.00
C SER A 3 7.49 26.82 3.41
N PHE A 4 6.61 26.71 2.42
CA PHE A 4 5.19 26.36 2.60
C PHE A 4 4.99 25.00 3.32
N LEU A 5 6.08 24.27 3.61
CA LEU A 5 6.11 22.95 4.21
C LEU A 5 6.37 22.96 5.74
N ASP A 6 6.87 24.05 6.33
CA ASP A 6 7.44 23.95 7.69
C ASP A 6 6.43 23.90 8.85
N MET A 7 5.25 24.51 8.69
CA MET A 7 4.28 24.65 9.78
C MET A 7 3.10 23.65 9.70
N ASP A 8 2.70 23.23 8.49
CA ASP A 8 1.55 22.32 8.30
C ASP A 8 1.95 20.83 8.17
N VAL A 9 3.15 20.54 7.68
CA VAL A 9 3.60 19.13 7.49
C VAL A 9 3.83 18.43 8.82
N ARG A 10 4.30 19.16 9.84
CA ARG A 10 4.55 18.59 11.17
C ARG A 10 3.26 18.08 11.83
N LEU A 11 2.14 18.77 11.60
CA LEU A 11 0.80 18.33 12.04
C LEU A 11 0.28 17.16 11.20
N LEU A 12 0.66 17.09 9.93
CA LEU A 12 0.27 16.01 9.02
C LEU A 12 1.06 14.71 9.26
N LEU A 13 2.30 14.82 9.74
CA LEU A 13 3.24 13.71 9.89
C LEU A 13 2.69 12.57 10.77
N PRO A 14 2.04 12.82 11.92
CA PRO A 14 1.45 11.77 12.73
C PRO A 14 0.36 10.98 12.00
N ILE A 15 -0.49 11.69 11.25
CA ILE A 15 -1.60 11.10 10.50
C ILE A 15 -1.05 10.26 9.34
N ILE A 16 -0.03 10.76 8.64
CA ILE A 16 0.64 10.02 7.57
C ILE A 16 1.30 8.76 8.13
N THR A 17 2.03 8.85 9.24
CA THR A 17 2.67 7.70 9.89
C THR A 17 1.63 6.67 10.31
N LEU A 18 0.53 7.10 10.94
CA LEU A 18 -0.56 6.23 11.33
C LEU A 18 -1.15 5.49 10.11
N GLY A 19 -1.41 6.24 9.03
CA GLY A 19 -1.89 5.68 7.77
C GLY A 19 -0.90 4.69 7.15
N ASN A 20 0.39 5.00 7.15
CA ASN A 20 1.43 4.10 6.64
C ASN A 20 1.47 2.79 7.40
N VAL A 21 1.44 2.83 8.74
CA VAL A 21 1.45 1.63 9.59
C VAL A 21 0.18 0.82 9.36
N LEU A 22 -1.01 1.45 9.32
CA LEU A 22 -2.25 0.74 9.00
C LEU A 22 -2.20 0.10 7.61
N ASN A 23 -1.62 0.75 6.60
CA ASN A 23 -1.48 0.19 5.26
C ASN A 23 -0.59 -1.05 5.28
N THR A 24 0.53 -1.01 6.01
CA THR A 24 1.42 -2.16 6.21
C THR A 24 0.66 -3.32 6.87
N LEU A 25 -0.12 -3.05 7.92
CA LEU A 25 -0.93 -4.07 8.60
C LEU A 25 -1.99 -4.69 7.68
N PHE A 26 -2.67 -3.88 6.86
CA PHE A 26 -3.59 -4.39 5.84
C PHE A 26 -2.89 -5.26 4.78
N ASN A 27 -1.66 -4.93 4.40
CA ASN A 27 -0.88 -5.73 3.45
C ASN A 27 -0.44 -7.07 4.07
N LEU A 28 -0.01 -7.07 5.33
CA LEU A 28 0.31 -8.29 6.08
C LEU A 28 -0.91 -9.21 6.20
N GLN A 29 -2.09 -8.64 6.48
CA GLN A 29 -3.34 -9.40 6.50
C GLN A 29 -3.68 -9.99 5.12
N LEU A 30 -3.48 -9.23 4.03
CA LEU A 30 -3.66 -9.72 2.66
C LEU A 30 -2.71 -10.86 2.29
N GLN A 31 -1.54 -10.91 2.93
CA GLN A 31 -0.55 -11.97 2.76
C GLN A 31 -0.87 -13.22 3.58
N GLY A 32 -1.96 -13.21 4.37
CA GLY A 32 -2.45 -14.37 5.12
C GLY A 32 -2.08 -14.35 6.61
N ILE A 33 -1.49 -13.27 7.12
CA ILE A 33 -1.16 -13.15 8.55
C ILE A 33 -2.44 -12.78 9.31
N GLU A 34 -2.72 -13.54 10.37
CA GLU A 34 -3.89 -13.28 11.22
C GLU A 34 -3.84 -11.88 11.84
N PRO A 35 -4.99 -11.18 11.94
CA PRO A 35 -5.06 -9.83 12.49
C PRO A 35 -5.00 -9.80 14.03
N LYS A 36 -4.06 -10.55 14.61
CA LYS A 36 -3.76 -10.56 16.05
C LYS A 36 -2.46 -9.82 16.31
N ILE A 37 -2.42 -9.01 17.36
CA ILE A 37 -1.26 -8.16 17.69
C ILE A 37 0.01 -9.00 17.83
N GLU A 38 -0.06 -10.15 18.52
CA GLU A 38 1.07 -11.07 18.74
C GLU A 38 1.71 -11.56 17.44
N LYS A 39 0.91 -11.78 16.39
CA LYS A 39 1.37 -12.25 15.07
C LYS A 39 1.78 -11.10 14.15
N LEU A 40 1.27 -9.90 14.41
CA LEU A 40 1.52 -8.71 13.58
C LEU A 40 2.68 -7.86 14.06
N LEU A 41 3.03 -7.89 15.35
CA LEU A 41 4.02 -6.98 15.94
C LEU A 41 5.37 -7.03 15.21
N VAL A 42 5.99 -8.21 15.16
CA VAL A 42 7.32 -8.38 14.53
C VAL A 42 7.27 -8.07 13.03
N PRO A 43 6.32 -8.62 12.24
CA PRO A 43 6.19 -8.27 10.83
C PRO A 43 5.94 -6.78 10.58
N ALA A 44 5.16 -6.13 11.43
CA ALA A 44 4.85 -4.71 11.29
C ALA A 44 6.05 -3.83 11.60
N VAL A 45 6.83 -4.15 12.65
CA VAL A 45 8.07 -3.42 12.98
C VAL A 45 9.03 -3.49 11.80
N ILE A 46 9.25 -4.69 11.26
CA ILE A 46 10.23 -4.86 10.18
C ILE A 46 9.68 -4.31 8.86
N GLY A 47 8.38 -4.47 8.57
CA GLY A 47 7.74 -3.91 7.38
C GLY A 47 7.67 -2.38 7.37
N SER A 48 7.58 -1.75 8.54
CA SER A 48 7.53 -0.28 8.67
C SER A 48 8.92 0.37 8.82
N PHE A 49 9.86 -0.29 9.49
CA PHE A 49 11.15 0.32 9.86
C PHE A 49 12.38 -0.42 9.32
N GLY A 50 12.25 -1.68 8.89
CA GLY A 50 13.39 -2.51 8.53
C GLY A 50 14.23 -1.95 7.38
N GLY A 51 13.59 -1.49 6.30
CA GLY A 51 14.27 -0.84 5.17
C GLY A 51 15.07 0.40 5.61
N PRO A 52 14.42 1.40 6.24
CA PRO A 52 15.11 2.58 6.77
C PRO A 52 16.23 2.27 7.77
N LEU A 53 16.04 1.29 8.66
CA LEU A 53 17.05 0.90 9.65
C LEU A 53 18.31 0.31 9.03
N ILE A 54 18.16 -0.45 7.94
CA ILE A 54 19.32 -1.03 7.25
C ILE A 54 19.95 0.00 6.31
N GLY A 55 19.13 0.85 5.67
CA GLY A 55 19.64 1.99 4.91
C GLY A 55 20.50 2.92 5.77
N ASN A 56 20.17 3.07 7.05
CA ASN A 56 20.96 3.84 8.02
C ASN A 56 22.40 3.33 8.25
N LEU A 57 22.71 2.08 7.90
CA LEU A 57 24.08 1.56 7.94
C LEU A 57 24.98 2.26 6.92
N ILE A 58 24.40 2.78 5.84
CA ILE A 58 25.11 3.50 4.78
C ILE A 58 25.27 4.97 5.17
N TYR A 59 24.16 5.63 5.51
CA TYR A 59 24.19 6.97 6.09
C TYR A 59 22.94 7.22 6.93
N LYS A 60 23.13 7.95 8.04
CA LYS A 60 22.10 8.15 9.08
C LYS A 60 21.00 9.11 8.62
N GLN A 61 19.96 8.58 7.97
CA GLN A 61 18.79 9.35 7.51
C GLN A 61 17.60 9.22 8.45
N PHE A 62 17.36 8.04 8.99
CA PHE A 62 16.21 7.70 9.81
C PHE A 62 16.57 7.78 11.30
N VAL A 63 15.69 8.34 12.13
CA VAL A 63 15.87 8.40 13.58
C VAL A 63 14.58 7.95 14.23
N PHE A 64 14.67 7.05 15.19
CA PHE A 64 13.53 6.71 16.04
C PHE A 64 13.19 7.90 16.92
N SER A 65 12.04 8.52 16.67
CA SER A 65 11.42 9.45 17.61
C SER A 65 10.41 8.73 18.49
N THR A 66 10.27 9.20 19.73
CA THR A 66 9.25 8.71 20.67
C THR A 66 7.86 8.81 20.07
N ASP A 67 7.56 9.92 19.38
CA ASP A 67 6.27 10.14 18.73
C ASP A 67 5.95 9.06 17.69
N LEU A 68 6.95 8.68 16.88
CA LEU A 68 6.80 7.67 15.84
C LEU A 68 6.53 6.27 16.44
N LEU A 69 7.18 5.95 17.57
CA LEU A 69 6.90 4.71 18.30
C LEU A 69 5.49 4.71 18.90
N ILE A 70 5.07 5.82 19.53
CA ILE A 70 3.71 5.95 20.08
C ILE A 70 2.67 5.75 18.98
N ILE A 71 2.82 6.44 17.85
CA ILE A 71 1.89 6.31 16.72
C ILE A 71 1.87 4.88 16.18
N PHE A 72 3.03 4.23 16.08
CA PHE A 72 3.12 2.84 15.62
C PHE A 72 2.33 1.88 16.54
N PHE A 73 2.52 1.97 17.85
CA PHE A 73 1.78 1.13 18.80
C PHE A 73 0.29 1.45 18.80
N MET A 74 -0.10 2.73 18.69
CA MET A 74 -1.49 3.13 18.55
C MET A 74 -2.13 2.53 17.29
N SER A 75 -1.44 2.55 16.14
CA SER A 75 -1.91 1.91 14.91
C SER A 75 -2.10 0.40 15.07
N LEU A 76 -1.18 -0.29 15.77
CA LEU A 76 -1.31 -1.72 16.06
C LEU A 76 -2.54 -2.02 16.93
N LEU A 77 -2.82 -1.19 17.94
CA LEU A 77 -3.98 -1.35 18.82
C LEU A 77 -5.30 -1.07 18.10
N VAL A 78 -5.33 -0.08 17.21
CA VAL A 78 -6.51 0.29 16.43
C VAL A 78 -6.80 -0.72 15.32
N PHE A 79 -5.78 -1.38 14.76
CA PHE A 79 -5.91 -2.25 13.59
C PHE A 79 -6.97 -3.37 13.72
N PRO A 80 -7.06 -4.14 14.83
CA PRO A 80 -8.10 -5.16 15.00
C PRO A 80 -9.53 -4.64 14.88
N ILE A 81 -9.76 -3.36 15.23
CA ILE A 81 -11.06 -2.70 15.14
C ILE A 81 -11.38 -2.34 13.69
N VAL A 82 -10.39 -1.80 12.96
CA VAL A 82 -10.58 -1.27 11.61
C VAL A 82 -10.36 -2.29 10.49
N CYS A 83 -9.76 -3.45 10.78
CA CYS A 83 -9.34 -4.45 9.78
C CYS A 83 -10.50 -5.00 8.93
N LYS A 84 -11.73 -4.97 9.44
CA LYS A 84 -12.94 -5.42 8.73
C LYS A 84 -13.49 -4.39 7.74
N SER A 85 -13.08 -3.13 7.81
CA SER A 85 -13.64 -2.05 6.99
C SER A 85 -12.96 -1.94 5.63
N ALA A 86 -13.69 -2.24 4.56
CA ALA A 86 -13.22 -2.07 3.19
C ALA A 86 -12.97 -0.58 2.81
N TYR A 87 -13.71 0.35 3.43
CA TYR A 87 -13.55 1.78 3.18
C TYR A 87 -12.24 2.30 3.77
N ILE A 88 -11.94 1.96 5.02
CA ILE A 88 -10.70 2.35 5.69
C ILE A 88 -9.51 1.81 4.91
N LYS A 89 -9.56 0.55 4.48
CA LYS A 89 -8.51 -0.07 3.65
C LYS A 89 -8.21 0.70 2.36
N LYS A 90 -9.24 1.26 1.70
CA LYS A 90 -9.04 2.07 0.48
C LYS A 90 -8.46 3.44 0.81
N PHE A 91 -8.98 4.08 1.84
CA PHE A 91 -8.53 5.41 2.28
C PHE A 91 -7.06 5.40 2.72
N VAL A 92 -6.69 4.38 3.48
CA VAL A 92 -5.35 4.22 4.06
C VAL A 92 -4.25 4.09 2.98
N LYS A 93 -4.58 3.70 1.74
CA LYS A 93 -3.62 3.64 0.63
C LYS A 93 -3.08 4.99 0.16
N ILE A 94 -3.76 6.10 0.50
CA ILE A 94 -3.34 7.45 0.10
C ILE A 94 -2.12 7.90 0.92
N PHE A 95 -2.07 7.54 2.21
CA PHE A 95 -0.99 7.97 3.10
C PHE A 95 0.41 7.51 2.66
N PRO A 96 0.61 6.25 2.24
CA PRO A 96 1.90 5.82 1.69
C PRO A 96 2.35 6.64 0.48
N MET A 97 1.42 7.13 -0.35
CA MET A 97 1.77 7.96 -1.50
C MET A 97 2.29 9.32 -1.05
N ILE A 98 1.57 9.97 -0.13
CA ILE A 98 1.98 11.26 0.45
C ILE A 98 3.31 11.10 1.19
N GLY A 99 3.44 10.06 2.01
CA GLY A 99 4.67 9.75 2.75
C GLY A 99 5.86 9.50 1.83
N THR A 100 5.66 8.77 0.73
CA THR A 100 6.70 8.55 -0.28
C THR A 100 7.10 9.88 -0.94
N SER A 101 6.15 10.72 -1.33
CA SER A 101 6.46 12.01 -1.92
C SER A 101 7.26 12.92 -0.98
N LEU A 102 6.86 13.03 0.29
CA LEU A 102 7.60 13.79 1.30
C LEU A 102 9.00 13.22 1.52
N PHE A 103 9.13 11.88 1.54
CA PHE A 103 10.42 11.22 1.68
C PHE A 103 11.38 11.56 0.53
N TYR A 104 10.93 11.54 -0.73
CA TYR A 104 11.77 11.89 -1.87
C TYR A 104 12.14 13.38 -1.91
N VAL A 105 11.22 14.27 -1.50
CA VAL A 105 11.54 15.69 -1.32
C VAL A 105 12.61 15.86 -0.23
N GLY A 106 12.49 15.11 0.88
CA GLY A 106 13.51 15.08 1.93
C GLY A 106 14.88 14.57 1.46
N LEU A 107 14.91 13.53 0.63
CA LEU A 107 16.15 13.04 0.01
C LEU A 107 16.78 14.05 -0.93
N LYS A 108 15.96 14.73 -1.75
CA LYS A 108 16.42 15.79 -2.68
C LYS A 108 17.12 16.91 -1.91
N ASN A 109 16.51 17.36 -0.82
CA ASN A 109 17.00 18.48 -0.02
C ASN A 109 18.13 18.08 0.96
N ASN A 110 18.52 16.81 0.99
CA ASN A 110 19.62 16.34 1.82
C ASN A 110 20.99 16.71 1.21
N LYS A 111 21.93 17.09 2.07
CA LYS A 111 23.32 17.44 1.75
C LYS A 111 24.22 16.25 1.45
N GLN A 112 23.79 15.02 1.73
CA GLN A 112 24.55 13.80 1.43
C GLN A 112 24.85 13.65 -0.06
N ASP A 113 25.88 12.92 -0.46
CA ASP A 113 26.20 12.69 -1.87
C ASP A 113 25.15 11.82 -2.57
N LEU A 114 25.05 11.95 -3.89
CA LEU A 114 24.02 11.24 -4.68
C LEU A 114 24.22 9.72 -4.62
N THR A 115 25.47 9.25 -4.57
CA THR A 115 25.83 7.83 -4.46
C THR A 115 25.27 7.21 -3.18
N SER A 116 25.47 7.86 -2.03
CA SER A 116 24.93 7.41 -0.76
C SER A 116 23.39 7.32 -0.79
N ILE A 117 22.72 8.32 -1.35
CA ILE A 117 21.24 8.32 -1.50
C ILE A 117 20.77 7.14 -2.34
N ILE A 118 21.43 6.87 -3.48
CA ILE A 118 21.09 5.71 -4.33
C ILE A 118 21.31 4.41 -3.55
N ALA A 119 22.44 4.26 -2.89
CA ALA A 119 22.76 3.06 -2.12
C ALA A 119 21.71 2.80 -1.03
N TYR A 120 21.27 3.84 -0.32
CA TYR A 120 20.18 3.77 0.65
C TYR A 120 18.88 3.29 0.03
N LEU A 121 18.47 3.86 -1.11
CA LEU A 121 17.23 3.47 -1.78
C LEU A 121 17.27 2.00 -2.21
N VAL A 122 18.39 1.57 -2.81
CA VAL A 122 18.57 0.19 -3.27
C VAL A 122 18.53 -0.79 -2.10
N ILE A 123 19.32 -0.54 -1.06
CA ILE A 123 19.42 -1.44 0.09
C ILE A 123 18.10 -1.51 0.86
N SER A 124 17.44 -0.37 1.06
CA SER A 124 16.13 -0.32 1.73
C SER A 124 15.06 -1.11 0.95
N ASP A 125 15.02 -0.98 -0.38
CA ASP A 125 14.03 -1.68 -1.22
C ASP A 125 14.31 -3.19 -1.30
N VAL A 126 15.58 -3.56 -1.51
CA VAL A 126 16.01 -4.97 -1.54
C VAL A 126 15.72 -5.65 -0.21
N PHE A 127 16.06 -5.02 0.91
CA PHE A 127 15.81 -5.59 2.23
C PHE A 127 14.31 -5.79 2.48
N SER A 128 13.50 -4.77 2.21
CA SER A 128 12.05 -4.85 2.42
C SER A 128 11.46 -6.02 1.65
N LYS A 129 11.85 -6.21 0.37
CA LYS A 129 11.40 -7.32 -0.47
C LYS A 129 11.88 -8.68 0.03
N LEU A 130 13.15 -8.80 0.40
CA LEU A 130 13.70 -10.04 0.97
C LEU A 130 12.97 -10.43 2.25
N PHE A 131 12.73 -9.47 3.13
CA PHE A 131 12.02 -9.71 4.38
C PHE A 131 10.58 -10.17 4.15
N PHE A 132 9.82 -9.46 3.31
CA PHE A 132 8.43 -9.86 3.00
C PHE A 132 8.36 -11.26 2.35
N LYS A 133 9.38 -11.66 1.57
CA LYS A 133 9.47 -13.00 1.01
C LYS A 133 9.77 -14.07 2.06
N ILE A 134 10.73 -13.82 2.96
CA ILE A 134 11.04 -14.71 4.10
C ILE A 134 9.80 -14.89 4.97
N LEU A 135 9.10 -13.79 5.27
CA LEU A 135 7.91 -13.80 6.11
C LEU A 135 6.76 -14.62 5.52
N THR A 136 6.62 -14.61 4.19
CA THR A 136 5.52 -15.30 3.50
C THR A 136 5.89 -16.69 2.99
N ASN A 137 7.14 -17.14 3.19
CA ASN A 137 7.69 -18.42 2.76
C ASN A 137 7.41 -18.73 1.27
N LYS A 138 7.51 -17.71 0.41
CA LYS A 138 7.31 -17.81 -1.05
C LYS A 138 8.66 -17.83 -1.78
N ASN A 139 8.70 -18.54 -2.92
CA ASN A 139 9.89 -18.61 -3.77
C ASN A 139 10.38 -17.22 -4.21
N ILE A 140 11.70 -17.06 -4.33
CA ILE A 140 12.35 -15.83 -4.76
C ILE A 140 12.18 -15.68 -6.27
N ASP A 141 11.06 -15.14 -6.70
CA ASP A 141 10.90 -14.66 -8.07
C ASP A 141 10.99 -13.13 -8.05
N TYR A 142 11.96 -12.56 -8.77
CA TYR A 142 12.09 -11.11 -8.90
C TYR A 142 11.18 -10.66 -10.04
N ASP A 143 10.12 -9.93 -9.71
CA ASP A 143 9.29 -9.33 -10.73
C ASP A 143 10.07 -8.22 -11.44
N ILE A 144 10.15 -8.28 -12.76
CA ILE A 144 10.80 -7.25 -13.59
C ILE A 144 10.13 -5.88 -13.36
N GLU A 145 8.84 -5.86 -13.06
CA GLU A 145 8.09 -4.62 -12.80
C GLU A 145 8.58 -3.91 -11.52
N ASP A 146 9.02 -4.68 -10.51
CA ASP A 146 9.58 -4.16 -9.25
C ASP A 146 10.95 -3.51 -9.45
N VAL A 147 11.81 -4.13 -10.26
CA VAL A 147 13.13 -3.58 -10.62
C VAL A 147 12.95 -2.31 -11.44
N LYS A 148 12.00 -2.31 -12.37
CA LYS A 148 11.66 -1.13 -13.18
C LYS A 148 11.14 0.03 -12.33
N GLN A 149 10.35 -0.25 -11.30
CA GLN A 149 9.86 0.82 -10.42
C GLN A 149 11.01 1.43 -9.60
N LEU A 150 11.94 0.60 -9.11
CA LEU A 150 13.14 1.07 -8.40
C LEU A 150 14.03 1.92 -9.32
N SER A 151 14.26 1.51 -10.57
CA SER A 151 15.08 2.28 -11.51
C SER A 151 14.46 3.63 -11.87
N ILE A 152 13.13 3.70 -12.04
CA ILE A 152 12.41 4.97 -12.24
C ILE A 152 12.59 5.88 -11.02
N ASN A 153 12.45 5.34 -9.82
CA ASN A 153 12.61 6.09 -8.59
C ASN A 153 14.03 6.66 -8.43
N ILE A 154 15.06 5.88 -8.80
CA ILE A 154 16.46 6.34 -8.83
C ILE A 154 16.64 7.45 -9.88
N ALA A 155 16.08 7.29 -11.08
CA ALA A 155 16.16 8.33 -12.11
C ALA A 155 15.50 9.64 -11.66
N ILE A 156 14.34 9.57 -10.99
CA ILE A 156 13.64 10.74 -10.45
C ILE A 156 14.52 11.49 -9.45
N ILE A 157 15.15 10.81 -8.48
CA ILE A 157 15.98 11.49 -7.49
C ILE A 157 17.24 12.10 -8.12
N CYS A 158 17.83 11.45 -9.12
CA CYS A 158 18.95 12.01 -9.88
C CYS A 158 18.56 13.33 -10.57
N VAL A 159 17.43 13.34 -11.28
CA VAL A 159 16.91 14.54 -11.95
C VAL A 159 16.61 15.64 -10.95
N PHE A 160 15.95 15.31 -9.84
CA PHE A 160 15.57 16.28 -8.81
C PHE A 160 16.77 16.99 -8.21
N LYS A 161 17.85 16.26 -7.97
CA LYS A 161 19.06 16.79 -7.37
C LYS A 161 19.93 17.55 -8.37
N TYR A 162 19.98 17.10 -9.63
CA TYR A 162 20.78 17.75 -10.67
C TYR A 162 20.15 19.05 -11.19
N PHE A 163 18.83 19.08 -11.34
CA PHE A 163 18.09 20.23 -11.88
C PHE A 163 17.45 21.12 -10.81
N GLU A 164 17.77 20.89 -9.53
CA GLU A 164 17.29 21.68 -8.39
C GLU A 164 15.77 21.96 -8.41
N ILE A 165 14.99 20.94 -8.77
CA ILE A 165 13.54 21.08 -8.99
C ILE A 165 12.86 21.58 -7.70
N THR A 166 11.92 22.52 -7.83
CA THR A 166 11.12 23.05 -6.71
C THR A 166 10.37 21.93 -5.98
N ASP A 167 10.32 22.00 -4.64
CA ASP A 167 9.74 20.97 -3.77
C ASP A 167 8.31 20.56 -4.16
N LEU A 168 7.48 21.53 -4.57
CA LEU A 168 6.11 21.26 -4.99
C LEU A 168 6.05 20.42 -6.28
N ILE A 169 6.92 20.70 -7.25
CA ILE A 169 6.98 19.94 -8.50
C ILE A 169 7.51 18.54 -8.21
N ALA A 170 8.55 18.42 -7.38
CA ALA A 170 9.10 17.15 -6.95
C ALA A 170 8.04 16.27 -6.24
N PHE A 171 7.26 16.87 -5.34
CA PHE A 171 6.17 16.20 -4.65
C PHE A 171 5.11 15.66 -5.63
N ILE A 172 4.64 16.48 -6.58
CA ILE A 172 3.62 16.09 -7.57
C ILE A 172 4.12 14.96 -8.45
N ILE A 173 5.35 15.04 -8.97
CA ILE A 173 5.93 13.99 -9.84
C ILE A 173 5.99 12.65 -9.10
N VAL A 174 6.48 12.64 -7.85
CA VAL A 174 6.58 11.40 -7.06
C VAL A 174 5.19 10.88 -6.70
N PHE A 175 4.25 11.77 -6.38
CA PHE A 175 2.87 11.38 -6.05
C PHE A 175 2.19 10.72 -7.25
N CYS A 176 2.31 11.31 -8.44
CA CYS A 176 1.82 10.75 -9.70
C CYS A 176 2.46 9.39 -10.02
N ASN A 177 3.77 9.25 -9.79
CA ASN A 177 4.45 7.96 -9.98
C ASN A 177 3.96 6.90 -8.98
N ALA A 178 3.72 7.27 -7.71
CA ALA A 178 3.18 6.40 -6.68
C ALA A 178 1.71 5.99 -6.94
N LEU A 179 0.93 6.81 -7.64
CA LEU A 179 -0.43 6.50 -8.08
C LEU A 179 -0.48 5.43 -9.18
N ARG A 180 0.52 5.41 -10.07
CA ARG A 180 0.58 4.53 -11.25
C ARG A 180 0.32 3.04 -10.95
N PRO A 181 0.95 2.39 -9.96
CA PRO A 181 0.68 0.98 -9.65
C PRO A 181 -0.76 0.73 -9.18
N GLN A 182 -1.39 1.67 -8.45
CA GLN A 182 -2.78 1.51 -8.01
C GLN A 182 -3.78 1.60 -9.17
N ILE A 183 -3.53 2.50 -10.13
CA ILE A 183 -4.35 2.64 -11.34
C ILE A 183 -4.28 1.37 -12.19
N LYS A 184 -3.07 0.79 -12.36
CA LYS A 184 -2.90 -0.48 -13.08
C LYS A 184 -3.64 -1.63 -12.40
N PHE A 185 -3.59 -1.72 -11.06
CA PHE A 185 -4.27 -2.76 -10.30
C PHE A 185 -5.80 -2.67 -10.46
N ASN A 186 -6.37 -1.47 -10.35
CA ASN A 186 -7.80 -1.24 -10.59
C ASN A 186 -8.20 -1.58 -12.03
N ASN A 187 -7.39 -1.21 -13.02
CA ASN A 187 -7.66 -1.54 -14.43
C ASN A 187 -7.60 -3.06 -14.71
N LYS A 188 -6.70 -3.80 -14.05
CA LYS A 188 -6.62 -5.27 -14.14
C LYS A 188 -7.86 -5.93 -13.54
N ILE A 189 -8.38 -5.41 -12.42
CA ILE A 189 -9.65 -5.86 -11.82
C ILE A 189 -10.84 -5.55 -12.74
N ILE A 190 -10.92 -4.35 -13.31
CA ILE A 190 -11.99 -3.96 -14.24
C ILE A 190 -11.97 -4.85 -15.48
N LYS A 191 -10.79 -5.14 -16.05
CA LYS A 191 -10.65 -6.06 -17.19
C LYS A 191 -11.06 -7.49 -16.84
N LYS A 192 -10.66 -8.00 -15.66
CA LYS A 192 -11.04 -9.35 -15.18
C LYS A 192 -12.54 -9.48 -14.94
N ASN A 193 -13.17 -8.45 -14.40
CA ASN A 193 -14.63 -8.41 -14.23
C ASN A 193 -15.35 -8.33 -15.58
N LYS A 194 -14.89 -7.48 -16.51
CA LYS A 194 -15.44 -7.43 -17.88
C LYS A 194 -15.32 -8.77 -18.62
N ALA A 195 -14.20 -9.48 -18.48
CA ALA A 195 -14.01 -10.81 -19.05
C ALA A 195 -14.97 -11.85 -18.43
N LYS A 196 -15.19 -11.79 -17.11
CA LYS A 196 -16.16 -12.65 -16.41
C LYS A 196 -17.59 -12.38 -16.86
N PHE A 197 -17.97 -11.13 -17.12
CA PHE A 197 -19.29 -10.78 -17.65
C PHE A 197 -19.47 -11.13 -19.13
N LYS A 198 -18.39 -11.16 -19.92
CA LYS A 198 -18.43 -11.58 -21.33
C LYS A 198 -18.66 -13.10 -21.43
N ASN A 199 -17.95 -13.90 -20.63
CA ASN A 199 -18.13 -15.35 -20.56
C ASN A 199 -19.52 -15.81 -20.05
N ILE A 200 -20.28 -14.96 -19.37
CA ILE A 200 -21.66 -15.27 -18.95
C ILE A 200 -22.66 -15.08 -20.11
N LYS A 201 -22.36 -14.21 -21.09
CA LYS A 201 -23.20 -14.02 -22.28
C LYS A 201 -22.97 -15.09 -23.35
N ASP A 202 -21.83 -15.78 -23.30
CA ASP A 202 -21.43 -16.79 -24.29
C ASP A 202 -21.76 -18.23 -23.84
N VAL A 203 -22.54 -18.41 -22.77
CA VAL A 203 -23.10 -19.73 -22.41
C VAL A 203 -24.30 -19.99 -23.32
N PRO A 204 -24.24 -20.96 -24.25
CA PRO A 204 -25.41 -21.29 -25.06
C PRO A 204 -26.53 -21.77 -24.13
N LEU A 205 -27.72 -21.17 -24.30
CA LEU A 205 -28.96 -21.67 -23.72
C LEU A 205 -29.20 -23.08 -24.25
N THR A 206 -28.68 -24.07 -23.55
CA THR A 206 -29.10 -25.46 -23.72
C THR A 206 -30.49 -25.55 -23.10
N TYR A 207 -31.50 -25.40 -23.96
CA TYR A 207 -32.90 -25.60 -23.62
C TYR A 207 -33.11 -27.09 -23.35
N SER A 208 -33.08 -27.49 -22.08
CA SER A 208 -33.49 -28.82 -21.65
C SER A 208 -34.95 -28.75 -21.19
N PRO A 209 -35.94 -29.33 -21.92
CA PRO A 209 -37.34 -29.22 -21.56
C PRO A 209 -37.71 -30.28 -20.52
N ASP A 210 -37.26 -30.10 -19.28
CA ASP A 210 -37.69 -30.97 -18.18
C ASP A 210 -38.87 -30.36 -17.43
N LYS A 211 -40.04 -30.93 -17.73
CA LYS A 211 -41.32 -30.72 -17.03
C LYS A 211 -41.16 -31.03 -15.54
N LYS A 212 -41.17 -30.00 -14.69
CA LYS A 212 -41.57 -30.15 -13.28
C LYS A 212 -42.86 -29.38 -13.01
N LYS A 213 -43.93 -30.16 -12.84
CA LYS A 213 -45.26 -29.77 -12.37
C LYS A 213 -45.13 -28.89 -11.11
N ARG A 214 -45.75 -27.71 -11.12
CA ARG A 214 -45.97 -26.91 -9.90
C ARG A 214 -47.05 -27.61 -9.05
N PRO A 215 -46.89 -27.73 -7.73
CA PRO A 215 -47.99 -28.14 -6.87
C PRO A 215 -49.03 -27.02 -6.78
N VAL A 216 -50.28 -27.35 -7.09
CA VAL A 216 -51.44 -26.48 -6.92
C VAL A 216 -51.70 -26.33 -5.42
N ARG A 217 -51.53 -25.12 -4.89
CA ARG A 217 -51.87 -24.78 -3.50
C ARG A 217 -53.39 -24.61 -3.44
N ARG A 218 -54.12 -25.60 -2.93
CA ARG A 218 -55.54 -25.44 -2.57
C ARG A 218 -55.63 -24.49 -1.38
N THR A 219 -56.08 -23.26 -1.60
CA THR A 219 -56.63 -22.40 -0.55
C THR A 219 -57.99 -22.94 -0.15
N SER A 220 -58.07 -23.66 0.97
CA SER A 220 -59.33 -23.88 1.66
C SER A 220 -59.74 -22.56 2.30
N ILE A 221 -60.74 -21.93 1.69
CA ILE A 221 -61.59 -20.92 2.32
C ILE A 221 -62.27 -21.63 3.50
N VAL A 222 -61.95 -21.26 4.72
CA VAL A 222 -62.82 -21.56 5.88
C VAL A 222 -63.61 -20.28 6.13
N SER A 223 -64.87 -20.34 5.69
CA SER A 223 -65.93 -19.43 6.07
C SER A 223 -66.49 -19.84 7.43
N LEU A 224 -66.53 -18.87 8.35
CA LEU A 224 -67.56 -18.60 9.37
C LEU A 224 -68.14 -19.77 10.20
N ALA A 225 -67.93 -19.68 11.51
CA ALA A 225 -69.00 -19.55 12.50
C ALA A 225 -68.48 -18.70 13.68
#